data_AF-A0A6B0X2J3-F1
#
_entry.id   AF-A0A6B0X2J3-F1
#
_cell.length_a   1.000
_cell.length_b   1.000
_cell.length_c   1.000
_cell.angle_alpha   90.00
_cell.angle_beta   90.00
_cell.angle_gamma   90.00
#
_symmetry.space_group_name_H-M   'P 1'
#
loop_
_entity.id
_entity.type
_entity.pdbx_description
1 polymer ?
#
loop_
_entity_poly.entity_id
_entity_poly.type
_entity_poly.pdbx_seq_one_letter_code
_entity_poly.pdbx_strand_id
1 'polypeptide(L)'
;MQMHTYQPAHLHALTRRLFEASGATPDIACIVAKILVNANLAGHDSHGVLRIPLYLTNISEGGMNPAAEPTTVRESATTLVLDGNGGVGHLTAYRAVHQAMEKART
;
A
#
# COMPACT_ATOMS: atom_id res chain seq x y z
N MET A 1 -19.93 15.76 16.87
CA MET A 1 -19.58 14.45 16.28
C MET A 1 -18.72 13.71 17.29
N GLN A 2 -19.06 12.49 17.67
CA GLN A 2 -18.27 11.73 18.64
C GLN A 2 -16.98 11.26 17.97
N MET A 3 -15.83 11.59 18.56
CA MET A 3 -14.52 11.19 18.06
C MET A 3 -14.08 9.92 18.80
N HIS A 4 -13.75 8.88 18.05
CA HIS A 4 -13.26 7.62 18.60
C HIS A 4 -11.75 7.53 18.42
N THR A 5 -11.04 7.19 19.49
CA THR A 5 -9.59 6.98 19.45
C THR A 5 -9.31 5.48 19.37
N TYR A 6 -8.50 5.09 18.40
CA TYR A 6 -8.05 3.71 18.20
C TYR A 6 -6.53 3.64 18.30
N GLN A 7 -6.02 2.56 18.89
CA GLN A 7 -4.58 2.30 18.90
C GLN A 7 -4.08 1.99 17.48
N PRO A 8 -2.94 2.52 17.03
CA PRO A 8 -2.44 2.29 15.68
C PRO A 8 -2.22 0.81 15.37
N ALA A 9 -1.73 0.05 16.36
CA ALA A 9 -1.53 -1.40 16.24
C ALA A 9 -2.85 -2.15 15.96
N HIS A 10 -3.97 -1.69 16.53
CA HIS A 10 -5.28 -2.27 16.29
C HIS A 10 -5.74 -2.01 14.84
N LEU A 11 -5.63 -0.77 14.37
CA LEU A 11 -5.96 -0.41 12.98
C LEU A 11 -5.06 -1.14 11.98
N HIS A 12 -3.78 -1.30 12.27
CA HIS A 12 -2.85 -2.04 11.43
C HIS A 12 -3.25 -3.51 11.31
N ALA A 13 -3.53 -4.17 12.43
CA ALA A 13 -3.94 -5.57 12.45
C ALA A 13 -5.27 -5.80 11.71
N LEU A 14 -6.25 -4.90 11.89
CA LEU A 14 -7.52 -4.95 11.18
C LEU A 14 -7.32 -4.77 9.68
N THR A 15 -6.58 -3.74 9.27
CA THR A 15 -6.32 -3.44 7.86
C THR A 15 -5.63 -4.61 7.16
N ARG A 16 -4.58 -5.17 7.78
CA ARG A 16 -3.86 -6.33 7.24
C ARG A 16 -4.82 -7.50 6.98
N ARG A 17 -5.65 -7.86 7.97
CA ARG A 17 -6.60 -8.98 7.84
C ARG A 17 -7.62 -8.76 6.73
N LEU A 18 -8.07 -7.52 6.52
CA LEU A 18 -9.01 -7.19 5.45
C LEU A 18 -8.39 -7.38 4.07
N PHE A 19 -7.15 -6.91 3.86
CA PHE A 19 -6.44 -7.08 2.59
C PHE A 19 -6.04 -8.54 2.34
N GLU A 20 -5.62 -9.29 3.37
CA GLU A 20 -5.38 -10.74 3.24
C GLU A 20 -6.66 -11.47 2.83
N ALA A 21 -7.80 -11.14 3.47
CA ALA A 21 -9.09 -11.73 3.12
C ALA A 21 -9.56 -11.37 1.70
N SER A 22 -9.08 -10.25 1.13
CA SER A 22 -9.34 -9.88 -0.26
C SER A 22 -8.33 -10.45 -1.25
N GLY A 23 -7.38 -11.28 -0.80
CA GLY A 23 -6.44 -11.99 -1.67
C GLY A 23 -5.04 -11.41 -1.74
N ALA A 24 -4.70 -10.40 -0.93
CA ALA A 24 -3.31 -9.93 -0.83
C ALA A 24 -2.45 -10.95 -0.08
N THR A 25 -1.16 -11.01 -0.43
CA THR A 25 -0.19 -11.77 0.37
C THR A 25 0.08 -11.04 1.71
N PRO A 26 0.54 -11.77 2.76
CA PRO A 26 0.76 -11.16 4.07
C PRO A 26 1.72 -9.96 4.09
N ASP A 27 2.74 -9.97 3.23
CA ASP A 27 3.72 -8.91 3.07
C ASP A 27 3.11 -7.65 2.41
N ILE A 28 2.34 -7.82 1.34
CA ILE A 28 1.62 -6.72 0.68
C ILE A 28 0.61 -6.10 1.64
N ALA A 29 -0.19 -6.94 2.32
CA ALA A 29 -1.17 -6.49 3.29
C ALA A 29 -0.53 -5.72 4.45
N CYS A 30 0.66 -6.14 4.91
CA CYS A 30 1.43 -5.42 5.93
C CYS A 30 1.90 -4.05 5.44
N ILE A 31 2.38 -3.93 4.21
CA ILE A 31 2.83 -2.65 3.63
C ILE A 31 1.65 -1.69 3.49
N VAL A 32 0.51 -2.16 2.95
CA VAL A 32 -0.70 -1.34 2.81
C VAL A 32 -1.20 -0.87 4.17
N ALA A 33 -1.31 -1.78 5.15
CA ALA A 33 -1.73 -1.45 6.50
C ALA A 33 -0.84 -0.38 7.15
N LYS A 34 0.49 -0.53 7.02
CA LYS A 34 1.45 0.44 7.53
C LYS A 34 1.27 1.82 6.91
N ILE A 35 1.11 1.90 5.59
CA ILE A 35 0.98 3.19 4.89
C ILE A 35 -0.34 3.89 5.24
N LEU A 36 -1.47 3.17 5.23
CA LEU A 36 -2.77 3.75 5.57
C LEU A 36 -2.82 4.23 7.02
N VAL A 37 -2.30 3.45 7.96
CA VAL A 37 -2.26 3.86 9.38
C VAL A 37 -1.30 5.04 9.57
N ASN A 38 -0.16 5.06 8.88
CA ASN A 38 0.76 6.21 8.94
C ASN A 38 0.13 7.48 8.36
N ALA A 39 -0.73 7.38 7.34
CA ALA A 39 -1.47 8.53 6.83
C ALA A 39 -2.42 9.10 7.90
N ASN A 40 -3.12 8.27 8.66
CA ASN A 40 -3.91 8.74 9.82
C ASN A 40 -3.02 9.39 10.88
N LEU A 41 -1.89 8.76 11.23
CA LEU A 41 -0.95 9.30 12.23
C LEU A 41 -0.33 10.64 11.82
N ALA A 42 -0.17 10.87 10.52
CA ALA A 42 0.29 12.13 9.95
C ALA A 42 -0.81 13.20 9.84
N GLY A 43 -2.05 12.90 10.25
CA GLY A 43 -3.19 13.83 10.14
C GLY A 43 -3.81 13.90 8.73
N HIS A 44 -3.48 12.95 7.84
CA HIS A 44 -4.02 12.85 6.49
C HIS A 44 -5.17 11.82 6.43
N ASP A 45 -6.23 12.06 7.20
CA ASP A 45 -7.32 11.09 7.37
C ASP A 45 -8.02 10.70 6.06
N SER A 46 -8.07 11.64 5.10
CA SER A 46 -8.61 11.40 3.75
C SER A 46 -7.80 10.39 2.93
N HIS A 47 -6.63 9.95 3.40
CA HIS A 47 -5.76 8.96 2.74
C HIS A 47 -5.43 7.76 3.65
N GLY A 48 -6.01 7.70 4.85
CA GLY A 48 -5.81 6.60 5.79
C GLY A 48 -6.83 5.47 5.67
N VAL A 49 -7.18 4.85 6.79
CA VAL A 49 -8.08 3.68 6.84
C VAL A 49 -9.48 3.93 6.27
N LEU A 50 -9.89 5.19 6.11
CA LEU A 50 -11.12 5.58 5.39
C LEU A 50 -11.16 5.04 3.94
N ARG A 51 -10.00 4.81 3.31
CA ARG A 51 -9.90 4.34 1.93
C ARG A 51 -10.11 2.83 1.78
N ILE A 52 -10.11 2.06 2.87
CA ILE A 52 -10.20 0.60 2.81
C ILE A 52 -11.43 0.13 2.01
N PRO A 53 -12.66 0.62 2.26
CA PRO A 53 -13.83 0.15 1.50
C PRO A 53 -13.67 0.32 -0.01
N LEU A 54 -13.14 1.47 -0.45
CA LEU A 54 -12.90 1.74 -1.88
C LEU A 54 -11.92 0.73 -2.49
N TYR A 55 -10.81 0.43 -1.80
CA TYR A 55 -9.84 -0.55 -2.29
C TYR A 55 -10.43 -1.95 -2.36
N LEU A 56 -11.17 -2.37 -1.33
CA LEU A 56 -11.80 -3.69 -1.31
C LEU A 56 -12.86 -3.83 -2.41
N THR A 57 -13.67 -2.79 -2.66
CA THR A 57 -14.60 -2.76 -3.80
C THR A 57 -13.85 -2.93 -5.12
N ASN A 58 -12.81 -2.13 -5.36
CA ASN A 58 -12.04 -2.21 -6.61
C ASN A 58 -11.38 -3.59 -6.82
N ILE A 59 -10.90 -4.23 -5.74
CA ILE A 59 -10.40 -5.60 -5.78
C ILE A 59 -11.53 -6.57 -6.16
N SER A 60 -12.69 -6.46 -5.52
CA SER A 60 -13.83 -7.36 -5.78
C SER A 60 -14.40 -7.21 -7.19
N GLU A 61 -14.29 -6.03 -7.80
CA GLU A 61 -14.70 -5.73 -9.17
C GLU A 61 -13.62 -6.09 -10.21
N GLY A 62 -12.45 -6.57 -9.77
CA GLY A 62 -11.35 -6.95 -10.64
C GLY A 62 -10.53 -5.79 -11.20
N GLY A 63 -10.78 -4.55 -10.76
CA GLY A 63 -10.02 -3.37 -11.16
C GLY A 63 -8.69 -3.18 -10.41
N MET A 64 -8.40 -4.05 -9.43
CA MET A 64 -7.12 -4.09 -8.71
C MET A 64 -6.74 -5.52 -8.36
N ASN A 65 -5.49 -5.92 -8.66
CA ASN A 65 -4.94 -7.21 -8.27
C ASN A 65 -4.21 -7.10 -6.91
N PRO A 66 -4.77 -7.62 -5.82
CA PRO A 66 -4.19 -7.47 -4.48
C PRO A 66 -2.90 -8.27 -4.27
N ALA A 67 -2.59 -9.23 -5.15
CA ALA A 67 -1.38 -10.06 -5.11
C ALA A 67 -0.35 -9.66 -6.19
N ALA A 68 -0.64 -8.62 -6.99
CA ALA A 68 0.28 -8.19 -8.04
C ALA A 68 1.56 -7.57 -7.46
N GLU A 69 2.67 -7.99 -8.03
CA GLU A 69 4.01 -7.53 -7.68
C GLU A 69 4.53 -6.59 -8.79
N PRO A 70 5.10 -5.42 -8.47
CA PRO A 70 5.64 -4.54 -9.50
C PRO A 70 6.91 -5.12 -10.11
N THR A 71 7.09 -4.89 -11.41
CA THR A 71 8.23 -5.40 -12.20
C THR A 71 9.00 -4.27 -12.84
N THR A 72 10.34 -4.40 -12.90
CA THR A 72 11.20 -3.44 -13.59
C THR A 72 11.06 -3.59 -15.10
N VAL A 73 10.67 -2.50 -15.76
CA VAL A 73 10.53 -2.43 -17.23
C VAL A 73 11.78 -1.82 -17.86
N ARG A 74 12.38 -0.83 -17.20
CA ARG A 74 13.59 -0.16 -17.68
C ARG A 74 14.41 0.32 -16.50
N GLU A 75 15.72 0.16 -16.60
CA GLU A 75 16.66 0.59 -15.58
C GLU A 75 17.90 1.23 -16.21
N SER A 76 18.42 2.25 -15.55
CA SER A 76 19.72 2.86 -15.83
C SER A 76 20.46 3.09 -14.51
N ALA A 77 21.65 3.70 -14.57
CA ALA A 77 22.40 4.05 -13.37
C ALA A 77 21.57 4.90 -12.38
N THR A 78 20.83 5.90 -12.88
CA THR A 78 20.14 6.89 -12.03
C THR A 78 18.62 6.89 -12.14
N THR A 79 18.03 6.10 -13.04
CA THR A 79 16.56 6.05 -13.24
C THR A 79 16.02 4.62 -13.31
N LEU A 80 14.75 4.45 -12.92
CA LEU A 80 14.01 3.19 -12.90
C LEU A 80 12.58 3.43 -13.39
N VAL A 81 12.04 2.49 -14.17
CA VAL A 81 10.64 2.44 -14.59
C VAL A 81 10.05 1.12 -14.12
N LEU A 82 8.99 1.18 -13.30
CA LEU A 82 8.26 0.02 -12.78
C LEU A 82 6.86 -0.04 -13.39
N ASP A 83 6.45 -1.24 -13.82
CA ASP A 83 5.04 -1.57 -14.05
C ASP A 83 4.45 -2.07 -12.73
N GLY A 84 3.32 -1.52 -12.31
CA GLY A 84 2.60 -1.92 -11.10
C GLY A 84 1.75 -3.18 -11.28
N ASN A 85 1.60 -3.70 -12.51
CA ASN A 85 0.84 -4.91 -12.82
C ASN A 85 -0.61 -4.89 -12.30
N GLY A 86 -1.23 -3.71 -12.31
CA GLY A 86 -2.59 -3.50 -11.77
C GLY A 86 -2.71 -3.68 -10.25
N GLY A 87 -1.59 -3.71 -9.53
CA GLY A 87 -1.55 -3.92 -8.09
C GLY A 87 -1.85 -2.70 -7.24
N VAL A 88 -1.76 -2.88 -5.92
CA VAL A 88 -1.88 -1.77 -4.97
C VAL A 88 -0.74 -0.77 -5.17
N GLY A 89 -1.07 0.50 -5.45
CA GLY A 89 -0.07 1.55 -5.68
C GLY A 89 0.90 1.74 -4.51
N HIS A 90 0.47 1.41 -3.29
CA HIS A 90 1.28 1.38 -2.07
C HIS A 90 2.56 0.54 -2.23
N LEU A 91 2.46 -0.67 -2.77
CA LEU A 91 3.59 -1.60 -2.93
C LEU A 91 4.55 -1.11 -4.01
N THR A 92 4.00 -0.68 -5.15
CA THR A 92 4.78 -0.12 -6.27
C THR A 92 5.58 1.10 -5.82
N ALA A 93 4.94 2.05 -5.13
CA ALA A 93 5.61 3.23 -4.62
C ALA A 93 6.67 2.88 -3.55
N TYR A 94 6.34 1.96 -2.63
CA TYR A 94 7.29 1.49 -1.62
C TYR A 94 8.56 0.92 -2.26
N ARG A 95 8.43 0.02 -3.24
CA ARG A 95 9.57 -0.57 -3.96
C ARG A 95 10.33 0.47 -4.79
N ALA A 96 9.62 1.36 -5.48
CA ALA A 96 10.24 2.42 -6.27
C ALA A 96 11.14 3.32 -5.42
N VAL A 97 10.64 3.79 -4.27
CA VAL A 97 11.39 4.66 -3.37
C VAL A 97 12.60 3.93 -2.79
N HIS A 98 12.44 2.68 -2.34
CA HIS A 98 13.56 1.91 -1.81
C HIS A 98 14.67 1.71 -2.86
N GLN A 99 14.32 1.34 -4.09
CA GLN A 99 15.32 1.18 -5.16
C GLN A 99 15.95 2.51 -5.58
N ALA A 100 15.16 3.61 -5.62
CA ALA A 100 15.69 4.94 -5.90
C ALA A 100 16.67 5.42 -4.83
N MET A 101 16.42 5.11 -3.55
CA MET A 101 17.34 5.41 -2.46
C MET A 101 18.67 4.67 -2.61
N GLU A 102 18.66 3.40 -3.03
CA GLU A 102 19.90 2.66 -3.30
C GLU A 102 20.70 3.31 -4.42
N LYS A 103 20.04 3.70 -5.52
CA LYS A 103 20.68 4.42 -6.64
C LYS A 103 21.23 5.78 -6.25
N ALA A 104 20.58 6.48 -5.34
CA ALA A 104 21.01 7.81 -4.90
C ALA A 104 22.26 7.78 -3.99
N ARG A 105 22.63 6.61 -3.43
CA ARG A 105 23.83 6.45 -2.60
C ARG A 105 25.11 6.22 -3.41
N THR A 106 24.98 5.91 -4.70
CA THR A 106 26.09 5.67 -5.63
C THR A 106 26.35 6.88 -6.50
#